data_AF-A0A9N9HFX6-F1
#
_entry.id   AF-A0A9N9HFX6-F1
#
_cell.length_a   1.000
_cell.length_b   1.000
_cell.length_c   1.000
_cell.angle_alpha   90.00
_cell.angle_beta   90.00
_cell.angle_gamma   90.00
#
_symmetry.space_group_name_H-M   'P 1'
#
loop_
_entity.id
_entity.type
_entity.pdbx_description
1 polymer ?
#
loop_
_entity_poly.entity_id
_entity_poly.type
_entity_poly.pdbx_seq_one_letter_code
_entity_poly.pdbx_strand_id
1 'polypeptide(L)'
;LLGVCWARKASAVDCVLSEANNLASHRPISNMKPSRKKMKQRNIDWMIECNNQTPIEFFRFIQPTHKARAIEKYGKILDEAIRLCKAPDKQSKLKNIKETVNCNSDWDVWLVEKRAMSIRGEIHETNTEVHRELNVVVRKRVIEPNEESLRKRQKPLDEEQENEEYDNEAESSRCIMRKHS
;
A
#
# COMPACT_ATOMS: atom_id res chain seq x y z
N LEU A 1 -30.27 33.06 57.19
CA LEU A 1 -30.01 31.77 57.84
C LEU A 1 -30.00 30.68 56.78
N LEU A 2 -28.80 30.16 56.51
CA LEU A 2 -28.45 28.78 56.12
C LEU A 2 -29.17 28.06 54.97
N GLY A 3 -28.37 27.67 53.96
CA GLY A 3 -28.39 26.37 53.25
C GLY A 3 -29.59 26.10 52.34
N VAL A 4 -29.48 25.45 51.19
CA VAL A 4 -28.64 24.28 50.93
C VAL A 4 -28.33 24.21 49.42
N CYS A 5 -27.05 24.17 49.07
CA CYS A 5 -26.58 23.69 47.78
C CYS A 5 -26.90 22.20 47.64
N TRP A 6 -27.72 21.82 46.66
CA TRP A 6 -27.71 20.46 46.12
C TRP A 6 -27.26 20.53 44.66
N ALA A 7 -25.97 20.26 44.48
CA ALA A 7 -25.40 19.98 43.18
C ALA A 7 -26.01 18.68 42.64
N ARG A 8 -26.87 18.77 41.63
CA ARG A 8 -27.14 17.64 40.73
C ARG A 8 -26.07 17.63 39.66
N LYS A 9 -25.12 16.70 39.78
CA LYS A 9 -24.24 16.28 38.68
C LYS A 9 -25.11 15.89 37.49
N ALA A 10 -25.09 16.70 36.44
CA ALA A 10 -25.57 16.29 35.13
C ALA A 10 -24.61 15.22 34.59
N SER A 11 -25.12 14.01 34.43
CA SER A 11 -24.39 12.88 33.86
C SER A 11 -24.18 13.13 32.37
N ALA A 12 -22.95 12.98 31.87
CA ALA A 12 -22.53 13.21 30.49
C ALA A 12 -23.11 12.19 29.48
N VAL A 13 -24.20 11.50 29.82
CA VAL A 13 -24.79 10.43 29.03
C VAL A 13 -25.98 10.92 28.19
N ASP A 14 -26.60 12.04 28.56
CA ASP A 14 -27.76 12.58 27.82
C ASP A 14 -27.39 13.53 26.67
N CYS A 15 -26.10 13.87 26.53
CA CYS A 15 -25.62 14.69 25.40
C CYS A 15 -25.31 13.85 24.15
N VAL A 16 -25.25 12.52 24.25
CA VAL A 16 -24.84 11.63 23.14
C VAL A 16 -26.04 11.08 22.36
N LEU A 17 -27.28 11.30 22.82
CA LEU A 17 -28.48 10.76 22.17
C LEU A 17 -29.29 11.75 21.33
N SER A 18 -28.86 13.02 21.21
CA SER A 18 -29.49 14.01 20.31
C SER A 18 -28.74 14.20 18.97
N GLU A 19 -27.50 13.71 18.85
CA GLU A 19 -26.70 13.84 17.62
C GLU A 19 -26.71 12.58 16.73
N ALA A 20 -27.47 11.55 17.12
CA ALA A 20 -27.51 10.29 16.38
C ALA A 20 -28.58 10.21 15.26
N ASN A 21 -29.37 11.26 15.02
CA ASN A 21 -30.50 11.21 14.08
C ASN A 21 -30.40 12.11 12.83
N ASN A 22 -29.24 12.70 12.53
CA ASN A 22 -29.06 13.54 11.32
C ASN A 22 -28.13 12.96 10.24
N LEU A 23 -27.79 11.67 10.31
CA LEU A 23 -26.88 11.02 9.35
C LEU A 23 -27.54 9.95 8.47
N ALA A 24 -28.88 9.93 8.36
CA ALA A 24 -29.61 9.06 7.46
C ALA A 24 -30.20 9.82 6.25
N SER A 25 -29.36 10.55 5.51
CA SER A 25 -29.70 10.99 4.15
C SER A 25 -28.48 11.04 3.23
N HIS A 26 -27.58 10.06 3.36
CA HIS A 26 -26.65 9.77 2.28
C HIS A 26 -27.35 8.82 1.32
N ARG A 27 -28.00 9.40 0.32
CA ARG A 27 -28.42 8.67 -0.89
C ARG A 27 -27.24 7.83 -1.38
N PRO A 28 -27.45 6.61 -1.87
CA PRO A 28 -26.37 5.85 -2.50
C PRO A 28 -25.82 6.72 -3.62
N ILE A 29 -24.52 7.04 -3.56
CA ILE A 29 -23.78 7.59 -4.70
C ILE A 29 -23.96 6.53 -5.79
N SER A 30 -24.92 6.80 -6.69
CA SER A 30 -25.18 5.91 -7.79
C SER A 30 -23.87 5.82 -8.57
N ASN A 31 -23.42 4.59 -8.83
CA ASN A 31 -22.33 4.27 -9.74
C ASN A 31 -22.73 4.63 -11.19
N MET A 32 -23.18 5.87 -11.42
CA MET A 32 -23.50 6.40 -12.73
C MET A 32 -22.19 6.62 -13.45
N LYS A 33 -21.84 5.65 -14.31
CA LYS A 33 -20.76 5.81 -15.27
C LYS A 33 -20.93 7.17 -15.95
N PRO A 34 -19.90 8.05 -15.92
CA PRO A 34 -20.02 9.39 -16.48
C PRO A 34 -20.46 9.30 -17.93
N SER A 35 -21.43 10.14 -18.30
CA SER A 35 -21.99 10.11 -19.66
C SER A 35 -20.88 10.33 -20.69
N ARG A 36 -21.03 9.74 -21.88
CA ARG A 36 -20.03 9.86 -22.97
C ARG A 36 -19.71 11.32 -23.29
N LYS A 37 -20.70 12.22 -23.18
CA LYS A 37 -20.53 13.67 -23.37
C LYS A 37 -19.62 14.28 -22.31
N LYS A 38 -19.83 13.96 -21.02
CA LYS A 38 -18.99 14.44 -19.92
C LYS A 38 -17.53 13.95 -20.05
N MET A 39 -17.35 12.69 -20.45
CA MET A 39 -16.01 12.13 -20.70
C MET A 39 -15.32 12.80 -21.88
N LYS A 40 -16.04 13.09 -22.97
CA LYS A 40 -15.48 13.84 -24.10
C LYS A 40 -15.03 15.23 -23.67
N GLN A 41 -15.87 15.95 -22.91
CA GLN A 41 -15.55 17.29 -22.44
C GLN A 41 -14.31 17.29 -21.54
N ARG A 42 -14.25 16.39 -20.55
CA ARG A 42 -13.07 16.21 -19.69
C ARG A 42 -11.78 16.00 -20.49
N ASN A 43 -11.83 15.23 -21.58
CA ASN A 43 -10.67 14.99 -22.42
C ASN A 43 -10.25 16.24 -23.23
N ILE A 44 -11.22 17.04 -23.68
CA ILE A 44 -10.96 18.31 -24.37
C ILE A 44 -10.35 19.31 -23.39
N ASP A 45 -10.93 19.45 -22.21
CA ASP A 45 -10.44 20.35 -21.16
C ASP A 45 -9.00 19.99 -20.80
N TRP A 46 -8.72 18.69 -20.59
CA TRP A 46 -7.36 18.19 -20.39
C TRP A 46 -6.43 18.59 -21.53
N MET A 47 -6.84 18.47 -22.80
CA MET A 47 -6.01 18.81 -23.95
C MET A 47 -5.68 20.32 -24.00
N ILE A 48 -6.58 21.19 -23.55
CA ILE A 48 -6.40 22.65 -23.56
C ILE A 48 -5.56 23.12 -22.34
N GLU A 49 -5.73 22.48 -21.20
CA GLU A 49 -5.15 22.90 -19.92
C GLU A 49 -3.81 22.23 -19.62
N CYS A 50 -3.59 21.00 -20.10
CA CYS A 50 -2.34 20.27 -19.84
C CYS A 50 -1.13 21.03 -20.40
N ASN A 51 0.02 20.93 -19.73
CA ASN A 51 1.26 21.55 -20.20
C ASN A 51 1.93 20.77 -21.34
N ASN A 52 1.76 19.44 -21.33
CA ASN A 52 2.37 18.51 -22.28
C ASN A 52 1.27 17.68 -22.97
N GLN A 53 0.85 18.13 -24.16
CA GLN A 53 -0.27 17.52 -24.89
C GLN A 53 0.16 16.36 -25.80
N THR A 54 1.21 15.61 -25.43
CA THR A 54 1.67 14.47 -26.22
C THR A 54 0.72 13.28 -26.10
N PRO A 55 0.67 12.38 -27.11
CA PRO A 55 -0.16 11.18 -27.03
C PRO A 55 0.15 10.30 -25.83
N ILE A 56 1.42 10.18 -25.45
CA ILE A 56 1.81 9.37 -24.28
C ILE A 56 1.14 9.87 -22.99
N GLU A 57 1.18 11.18 -22.74
CA GLU A 57 0.51 11.76 -21.57
C GLU A 57 -1.00 11.58 -21.64
N PHE A 58 -1.58 11.71 -22.84
CA PHE A 58 -3.00 11.45 -23.03
C PHE A 58 -3.37 9.99 -22.77
N PHE A 59 -2.54 9.03 -23.17
CA PHE A 59 -2.76 7.61 -22.92
C PHE A 59 -2.64 7.27 -21.44
N ARG A 60 -1.70 7.90 -20.72
CA ARG A 60 -1.64 7.82 -19.25
C ARG A 60 -2.93 8.34 -18.60
N PHE A 61 -3.48 9.44 -19.13
CA PHE A 61 -4.71 10.05 -18.61
C PHE A 61 -5.96 9.20 -18.85
N ILE A 62 -6.17 8.68 -20.07
CA ILE A 62 -7.40 7.95 -20.42
C ILE A 62 -7.31 6.44 -20.17
N GLN A 63 -6.09 5.91 -19.98
CA GLN A 63 -5.78 4.48 -19.82
C GLN A 63 -6.50 3.60 -20.84
N PRO A 64 -6.20 3.74 -22.14
CA PRO A 64 -6.91 3.02 -23.18
C PRO A 64 -6.67 1.50 -23.14
N THR A 65 -7.49 0.74 -23.87
CA THR A 65 -7.29 -0.71 -24.03
C THR A 65 -6.75 -1.09 -25.41
N HIS A 66 -7.17 -0.36 -26.46
CA HIS A 66 -6.86 -0.72 -27.85
C HIS A 66 -6.17 0.43 -28.59
N LYS A 67 -5.09 0.12 -29.31
CA LYS A 67 -4.24 1.07 -30.04
C LYS A 67 -5.04 1.95 -31.00
N ALA A 68 -5.72 1.34 -31.96
CA ALA A 68 -6.46 2.07 -33.00
C ALA A 68 -7.48 3.06 -32.40
N ARG A 69 -8.25 2.62 -31.39
CA ARG A 69 -9.23 3.47 -30.71
C ARG A 69 -8.59 4.59 -29.91
N ALA A 70 -7.41 4.36 -29.34
CA ALA A 70 -6.68 5.38 -28.58
C ALA A 70 -6.14 6.48 -29.49
N ILE A 71 -5.51 6.09 -30.61
CA ILE A 71 -4.97 7.00 -31.62
C ILE A 71 -6.10 7.82 -32.25
N GLU A 72 -7.18 7.16 -32.67
CA GLU A 72 -8.35 7.83 -33.22
C GLU A 72 -8.96 8.82 -32.22
N LYS A 73 -9.09 8.40 -30.95
CA LYS A 73 -9.63 9.27 -29.89
C LYS A 73 -8.72 10.48 -29.64
N TYR A 74 -7.40 10.30 -29.60
CA TYR A 74 -6.46 11.40 -29.42
C TYR A 74 -6.62 12.42 -30.55
N GLY A 75 -6.60 11.98 -31.81
CA GLY A 75 -6.78 12.87 -32.97
C GLY A 75 -8.08 13.66 -32.91
N LYS A 76 -9.21 12.99 -32.64
CA LYS A 76 -10.53 13.66 -32.53
C LYS A 76 -10.59 14.68 -31.40
N ILE A 77 -9.95 14.41 -30.26
CA ILE A 77 -9.92 15.33 -29.13
C ILE A 77 -8.98 16.51 -29.43
N LEU A 78 -7.84 16.26 -30.07
CA LEU A 78 -6.90 17.30 -30.48
C LEU A 78 -7.53 18.27 -31.47
N ASP A 79 -8.22 17.76 -32.48
CA ASP A 79 -8.94 18.59 -33.46
C ASP A 79 -10.00 19.48 -32.80
N GLU A 80 -10.75 18.89 -31.88
CA GLU A 80 -11.78 19.63 -31.15
C GLU A 80 -11.18 20.67 -30.19
N ALA A 81 -10.05 20.34 -29.55
CA ALA A 81 -9.32 21.27 -28.70
C ALA A 81 -8.75 22.45 -29.52
N ILE A 82 -8.19 22.21 -30.70
CA ILE A 82 -7.74 23.27 -31.61
C ILE A 82 -8.90 24.20 -31.98
N ARG A 83 -10.07 23.63 -32.29
CA ARG A 83 -11.27 24.39 -32.67
C ARG A 83 -11.82 25.23 -31.51
N LEU A 84 -11.78 24.72 -30.28
CA LEU A 84 -12.36 25.37 -29.10
C LEU A 84 -11.37 26.27 -28.34
N CYS A 85 -10.07 26.13 -28.57
CA CYS A 85 -9.05 26.92 -27.89
C CYS A 85 -9.14 28.39 -28.32
N LYS A 86 -9.37 29.27 -27.33
CA LYS A 86 -9.46 30.73 -27.54
C LYS A 86 -8.11 31.45 -27.48
N ALA A 87 -7.09 30.81 -26.91
CA ALA A 87 -5.76 31.39 -26.74
C ALA A 87 -4.90 31.09 -27.98
N PRO A 88 -4.49 32.12 -28.76
CA PRO A 88 -3.77 31.91 -30.02
C PRO A 88 -2.48 31.11 -29.86
N ASP A 89 -1.67 31.40 -28.84
CA ASP A 89 -0.40 30.72 -28.60
C ASP A 89 -0.59 29.22 -28.31
N LYS A 90 -1.57 28.90 -27.46
CA LYS A 90 -1.91 27.50 -27.15
C LYS A 90 -2.47 26.79 -28.39
N GLN A 91 -3.31 27.46 -29.16
CA GLN A 91 -3.86 26.90 -30.38
C GLN A 91 -2.75 26.60 -31.41
N SER A 92 -1.78 27.50 -31.57
CA SER A 92 -0.61 27.28 -32.44
C SER A 92 0.22 26.09 -31.97
N LYS A 93 0.48 25.97 -30.65
CA LYS A 93 1.17 24.81 -30.08
C LYS A 93 0.44 23.49 -30.39
N LEU A 94 -0.90 23.45 -30.23
CA LEU A 94 -1.70 22.26 -30.55
C LEU A 94 -1.64 21.89 -32.03
N LYS A 95 -1.63 22.87 -32.94
CA LYS A 95 -1.46 22.65 -34.38
C LYS A 95 -0.08 22.05 -34.71
N ASN A 96 0.99 22.61 -34.13
CA ASN A 96 2.34 22.07 -34.31
C ASN A 96 2.43 20.62 -33.83
N ILE A 97 1.85 20.31 -32.66
CA ILE A 97 1.79 18.94 -32.15
C ILE A 97 1.08 18.02 -33.15
N LYS A 98 -0.05 18.46 -33.73
CA LYS A 98 -0.80 17.65 -34.71
C LYS A 98 0.06 17.26 -35.92
N GLU A 99 0.99 18.12 -36.33
CA GLU A 99 1.88 17.87 -37.48
C GLU A 99 3.06 16.97 -37.14
N THR A 100 3.61 17.09 -35.92
CA THR A 100 4.86 16.38 -35.52
C THR A 100 4.63 15.08 -34.78
N VAL A 101 3.39 14.78 -34.38
CA VAL A 101 3.10 13.69 -33.45
C VAL A 101 3.24 12.30 -34.08
N ASN A 102 3.93 11.40 -33.39
CA ASN A 102 4.00 9.98 -33.74
C ASN A 102 3.28 9.11 -32.69
N CYS A 103 1.96 8.98 -32.87
CA CYS A 103 1.13 8.21 -31.95
C CYS A 103 1.49 6.71 -31.86
N ASN A 104 2.15 6.15 -32.88
CA ASN A 104 2.54 4.74 -32.86
C ASN A 104 3.68 4.49 -31.88
N SER A 105 4.71 5.34 -31.93
CA SER A 105 5.86 5.24 -31.01
C SER A 105 5.43 5.50 -29.57
N ASP A 106 4.63 6.53 -29.33
CA ASP A 106 4.12 6.85 -27.98
C ASP A 106 3.25 5.73 -27.39
N TRP A 107 2.47 5.04 -28.24
CA TRP A 107 1.68 3.89 -27.81
C TRP A 107 2.56 2.74 -27.31
N ASP A 108 3.66 2.47 -28.00
CA ASP A 108 4.55 1.36 -27.66
C ASP A 108 5.27 1.67 -26.33
N VAL A 109 5.65 2.93 -26.09
CA VAL A 109 6.18 3.38 -24.78
C VAL A 109 5.13 3.21 -23.68
N TRP A 110 3.90 3.67 -23.92
CA TRP A 110 2.82 3.52 -22.95
C TRP A 110 2.49 2.05 -22.63
N LEU A 111 2.61 1.13 -23.58
CA LEU A 111 2.44 -0.31 -23.33
C LEU A 111 3.49 -0.86 -22.37
N VAL A 112 4.74 -0.43 -22.51
CA VAL A 112 5.84 -0.81 -21.58
C VAL A 112 5.52 -0.29 -20.18
N GLU A 113 5.12 0.97 -20.06
CA GLU A 113 4.73 1.57 -18.76
C GLU A 113 3.54 0.84 -18.14
N LYS A 114 2.52 0.54 -18.93
CA LYS A 114 1.34 -0.22 -18.49
C LYS A 114 1.72 -1.60 -17.96
N ARG A 115 2.62 -2.30 -18.64
CA ARG A 115 3.11 -3.61 -18.20
C ARG A 115 3.89 -3.50 -16.90
N ALA A 116 4.78 -2.51 -16.80
CA ALA A 116 5.54 -2.27 -15.58
C ALA A 116 4.64 -1.92 -14.38
N MET A 117 3.53 -1.20 -14.60
CA MET A 117 2.52 -0.97 -13.57
C MET A 117 1.83 -2.27 -13.13
N SER A 118 1.46 -3.15 -14.06
CA SER A 118 0.86 -4.46 -13.74
C SER A 118 1.80 -5.30 -12.86
N ILE A 119 3.05 -5.46 -13.29
CA ILE A 119 4.06 -6.26 -12.58
C ILE A 119 4.28 -5.71 -11.17
N ARG A 120 4.39 -4.38 -11.02
CA ARG A 120 4.51 -3.76 -9.69
C ARG A 120 3.30 -4.03 -8.81
N GLY A 121 2.09 -4.00 -9.38
CA GLY A 121 0.87 -4.36 -8.67
C GLY A 121 0.90 -5.80 -8.15
N GLU A 122 1.28 -6.75 -9.00
CA GLU A 122 1.40 -8.17 -8.66
C GLU A 122 2.46 -8.40 -7.57
N ILE A 123 3.60 -7.71 -7.63
CA ILE A 123 4.63 -7.75 -6.59
C ILE A 123 4.08 -7.22 -5.26
N HIS A 124 3.38 -6.07 -5.28
CA HIS A 124 2.79 -5.50 -4.07
C HIS A 124 1.73 -6.43 -3.45
N GLU A 125 0.89 -7.06 -4.28
CA GLU A 125 -0.10 -8.02 -3.83
C GLU A 125 0.55 -9.25 -3.19
N THR A 126 1.55 -9.83 -3.86
CA THR A 126 2.30 -10.99 -3.35
C THR A 126 3.01 -10.67 -2.05
N ASN A 127 3.69 -9.50 -1.97
CA ASN A 127 4.34 -9.07 -0.75
C ASN A 127 3.34 -8.89 0.40
N THR A 128 2.17 -8.34 0.10
CA THR A 128 1.10 -8.17 1.10
C THR A 128 0.61 -9.53 1.61
N GLU A 129 0.42 -10.51 0.73
CA GLU A 129 0.02 -11.87 1.15
C GLU A 129 1.11 -12.57 1.96
N VAL A 130 2.38 -12.50 1.53
CA VAL A 130 3.51 -13.05 2.30
C VAL A 130 3.60 -12.43 3.70
N HIS A 131 3.45 -11.11 3.82
CA HIS A 131 3.39 -10.45 5.13
C HIS A 131 2.20 -10.92 5.96
N ARG A 132 1.04 -11.16 5.34
CA ARG A 132 -0.14 -11.70 6.01
C ARG A 132 0.13 -13.11 6.56
N GLU A 133 0.65 -14.00 5.73
CA GLU A 133 0.97 -15.38 6.10
C GLU A 133 2.04 -15.45 7.19
N LEU A 134 3.12 -14.67 7.07
CA LEU A 134 4.18 -14.58 8.07
C LEU A 134 3.61 -14.14 9.42
N ASN A 135 2.76 -13.11 9.44
CA ASN A 135 2.13 -12.63 10.66
C ASN A 135 1.19 -13.68 11.31
N VAL A 136 0.62 -14.60 10.53
CA VAL A 136 -0.15 -15.73 11.07
C VAL A 136 0.79 -16.75 11.72
N VAL A 137 1.88 -17.12 11.05
CA VAL A 137 2.87 -18.09 11.59
C VAL A 137 3.53 -17.57 12.86
N VAL A 138 3.96 -16.29 12.86
CA VAL A 138 4.57 -15.66 14.03
C VAL A 138 3.59 -15.63 15.20
N ARG A 139 2.32 -15.26 14.98
CA ARG A 139 1.31 -15.29 16.06
C ARG A 139 1.09 -16.69 16.61
N LYS A 140 1.03 -17.72 15.77
CA LYS A 140 0.92 -19.12 16.24
C LYS A 140 2.11 -19.52 17.11
N ARG A 141 3.34 -19.17 16.72
CA ARG A 141 4.56 -19.45 17.50
C ARG A 141 4.66 -18.68 18.82
N VAL A 142 4.05 -17.50 18.92
CA VAL A 142 4.01 -16.71 20.15
C VAL A 142 2.92 -17.21 21.12
N ILE A 143 1.87 -17.83 20.59
CA ILE A 143 0.74 -18.36 21.39
C ILE A 143 1.01 -19.77 21.90
N GLU A 144 1.72 -20.62 21.15
CA GLU A 144 2.18 -21.91 21.67
C GLU A 144 3.40 -21.67 22.55
N PRO A 145 3.29 -21.82 23.89
CA PRO A 145 4.48 -21.87 24.72
C PRO A 145 5.25 -23.10 24.24
N ASN A 146 6.51 -22.90 23.89
CA ASN A 146 7.45 -24.00 23.76
C ASN A 146 7.42 -24.78 25.09
N GLU A 147 6.62 -25.85 25.18
CA GLU A 147 6.50 -26.66 26.40
C GLU A 147 7.86 -27.20 26.84
N GLU A 148 8.80 -27.33 25.90
CA GLU A 148 10.17 -27.78 26.14
C GLU A 148 11.04 -26.70 26.82
N SER A 149 10.76 -25.40 26.65
CA SER A 149 11.46 -24.33 27.38
C SER A 149 10.92 -24.12 28.80
N LEU A 150 9.66 -24.50 29.06
CA LEU A 150 9.07 -24.45 30.40
C LEU A 150 9.56 -25.62 31.28
N ARG A 151 9.77 -26.81 30.71
CA ARG A 151 10.29 -27.98 31.45
C ARG A 151 11.74 -27.83 31.92
N LYS A 152 12.55 -26.99 31.26
CA LYS A 152 13.94 -26.71 31.70
C LYS A 152 14.04 -25.68 32.83
N ARG A 153 12.97 -24.96 33.16
CA ARG A 153 12.94 -23.97 34.26
C ARG A 153 12.34 -24.51 35.56
N GLN A 154 11.81 -25.73 35.56
CA GLN A 154 11.28 -26.42 36.73
C GLN A 154 12.11 -27.67 37.05
N LYS A 155 13.29 -27.47 37.65
CA LYS A 155 13.81 -28.42 38.62
C LYS A 155 14.20 -27.66 39.90
N PRO A 156 13.78 -28.12 41.08
CA PRO A 156 13.79 -27.31 42.31
C PRO A 156 15.18 -27.22 42.94
N LEU A 157 15.41 -26.10 43.63
CA LEU A 157 16.33 -26.01 44.77
C LEU A 157 15.83 -26.92 45.92
N ASP A 158 16.75 -27.23 46.84
CA ASP A 158 16.60 -27.93 48.13
C ASP A 158 16.88 -29.46 48.03
N GLU A 159 17.77 -30.13 48.76
CA GLU A 159 18.64 -29.81 49.90
C GLU A 159 19.70 -30.96 50.05
N GLU A 160 20.94 -30.57 50.38
CA GLU A 160 21.94 -31.12 51.33
C GLU A 160 22.23 -32.64 51.54
N GLN A 161 23.54 -32.96 51.49
CA GLN A 161 24.41 -33.78 52.41
C GLN A 161 23.89 -35.14 52.92
N GLU A 162 24.58 -36.29 52.87
CA GLU A 162 25.92 -36.77 53.31
C GLU A 162 26.01 -38.22 52.73
N ASN A 163 27.13 -38.82 52.33
CA ASN A 163 28.18 -39.33 53.22
C ASN A 163 29.35 -39.93 52.41
N GLU A 164 30.48 -39.94 53.08
CA GLU A 164 31.86 -40.26 52.67
C GLU A 164 32.11 -41.74 52.35
N GLU A 165 33.06 -42.02 51.45
CA GLU A 165 34.01 -43.13 51.65
C GLU A 165 35.36 -42.78 50.99
N TYR A 166 36.35 -42.52 51.84
CA TYR A 166 37.77 -42.39 51.51
C TYR A 166 38.41 -43.78 51.47
N ASP A 167 39.25 -44.07 50.46
CA ASP A 167 40.68 -44.37 50.69
C ASP A 167 41.45 -44.69 49.39
N ASN A 168 42.62 -44.02 49.26
CA ASN A 168 43.95 -44.50 48.88
C ASN A 168 44.13 -45.39 47.63
N GLU A 169 45.14 -45.29 46.77
CA GLU A 169 46.47 -44.68 46.85
C GLU A 169 47.11 -44.77 45.43
N ALA A 170 47.96 -43.79 45.14
CA ALA A 170 49.26 -43.91 44.44
C ALA A 170 49.39 -44.24 42.93
N GLU A 171 50.13 -43.32 42.28
CA GLU A 171 51.13 -43.51 41.20
C GLU A 171 50.66 -44.09 39.84
N SER A 172 50.99 -43.51 38.70
CA SER A 172 52.31 -43.06 38.29
C SER A 172 52.20 -42.12 37.10
N SER A 173 52.73 -40.91 37.28
CA SER A 173 53.15 -40.00 36.21
C SER A 173 54.00 -40.72 35.16
N ARG A 174 53.68 -40.56 33.88
CA ARG A 174 54.70 -40.52 32.83
C ARG A 174 54.24 -39.65 31.65
N CYS A 175 54.44 -38.35 31.84
CA CYS A 175 54.57 -37.39 30.76
C CYS A 175 55.91 -37.66 30.06
N ILE A 176 55.91 -38.11 28.80
CA ILE A 176 57.12 -38.08 27.96
C ILE A 176 57.00 -36.90 26.99
N MET A 177 57.72 -35.84 27.35
CA MET A 177 58.14 -34.76 26.46
C MET A 177 59.50 -35.12 25.85
N ARG A 178 59.63 -35.08 24.52
CA ARG A 178 60.81 -34.68 23.70
C ARG A 178 60.62 -35.15 22.24
N LYS A 179 60.40 -34.25 21.27
CA LYS A 179 61.37 -33.40 20.53
C LYS A 179 62.12 -34.13 19.40
N HIS A 180 61.85 -33.67 18.17
CA HIS A 180 62.70 -33.52 16.98
C HIS A 180 63.97 -34.37 16.84
N SER A 181 64.08 -35.10 15.71
CA SER A 181 64.95 -34.74 14.59
C SER A 181 64.54 -35.51 13.32
#